data_AF-A0A954FGW4-F1
#
_entry.id   AF-A0A954FGW4-F1
#
_cell.length_a   1.000
_cell.length_b   1.000
_cell.length_c   1.000
_cell.angle_alpha   90.00
_cell.angle_beta   90.00
_cell.angle_gamma   90.00
#
_symmetry.space_group_name_H-M   'P 1'
#
loop_
_entity.id
_entity.type
_entity.pdbx_description
1 polymer ?
#
loop_
_entity_poly.entity_id
_entity_poly.type
_entity_poly.pdbx_seq_one_letter_code
_entity_poly.pdbx_strand_id
1 'polypeptide(L)'
;MLGRLEDKTDPFVEAVTADPRWVLEDELMVQVMGFTLYGYAFGLGRIVCLMDVEDINASVAGQLAALGVGPQYAQGLAEAAFQCFTNEADQSVYSQLVNIGHSHITSEDLSECVESIFQNTETLREQVQ
;
A
#
# COMPACT_ATOMS: atom_id res chain seq x y z
N MET A 1 -17.83 -5.23 -17.01
CA MET A 1 -16.52 -5.91 -16.87
C MET A 1 -15.90 -5.31 -15.64
N LEU A 2 -15.73 -6.07 -14.57
CA LEU A 2 -14.90 -5.61 -13.46
C LEU A 2 -13.47 -5.58 -13.99
N GLY A 3 -12.84 -4.40 -13.99
CA GLY A 3 -11.43 -4.26 -14.38
C GLY A 3 -10.54 -5.04 -13.41
N ARG A 4 -9.32 -5.36 -13.82
CA ARG A 4 -8.34 -5.98 -12.93
C ARG A 4 -8.01 -5.02 -11.79
N LEU A 5 -7.63 -5.54 -10.62
CA LEU A 5 -7.26 -4.69 -9.49
C LEU A 5 -6.07 -3.80 -9.86
N GLU A 6 -5.12 -4.36 -10.60
CA GLU A 6 -3.93 -3.69 -11.12
C GLU A 6 -4.28 -2.52 -12.05
N ASP A 7 -5.36 -2.61 -12.83
CA ASP A 7 -5.81 -1.48 -13.67
C ASP A 7 -6.14 -0.23 -12.84
N LYS A 8 -6.38 -0.39 -11.53
CA LYS A 8 -6.69 0.69 -10.58
C LYS A 8 -5.52 1.03 -9.66
N THR A 9 -4.70 0.05 -9.29
CA THR A 9 -3.58 0.26 -8.36
C THR A 9 -2.28 0.63 -9.09
N ASP A 10 -2.09 0.22 -10.35
CA ASP A 10 -0.89 0.56 -11.13
C ASP A 10 -0.68 2.07 -11.27
N PRO A 11 -1.69 2.92 -11.56
CA PRO A 11 -1.49 4.36 -11.62
C PRO A 11 -1.00 4.97 -10.30
N PHE A 12 -1.42 4.42 -9.16
CA PHE A 12 -0.94 4.84 -7.85
C PHE A 12 0.53 4.44 -7.65
N VAL A 13 0.87 3.18 -7.95
CA VAL A 13 2.23 2.65 -7.88
C VAL A 13 3.17 3.44 -8.79
N GLU A 14 2.76 3.71 -10.03
CA GLU A 14 3.51 4.52 -10.99
C GLU A 14 3.73 5.95 -10.48
N ALA A 15 2.69 6.59 -9.92
CA ALA A 15 2.82 7.96 -9.40
C ALA A 15 3.80 8.05 -8.22
N VAL A 16 3.79 7.08 -7.31
CA VAL A 16 4.77 7.02 -6.20
C VAL A 16 6.18 6.78 -6.74
N THR A 17 6.34 5.79 -7.62
CA THR A 17 7.68 5.35 -8.08
C THR A 17 8.32 6.28 -9.11
N ALA A 18 7.54 7.13 -9.77
CA ALA A 18 8.02 8.18 -10.65
C ALA A 18 8.44 9.46 -9.89
N ASP A 19 8.06 9.60 -8.62
CA ASP A 19 8.47 10.76 -7.81
C ASP A 19 9.98 10.68 -7.50
N PRO A 20 10.75 11.77 -7.66
CA PRO A 20 12.20 11.78 -7.42
C PRO A 20 12.59 11.48 -5.97
N ARG A 21 11.66 11.55 -5.01
CA ARG A 21 11.88 11.17 -3.61
C ARG A 21 11.86 9.65 -3.41
N TRP A 22 11.33 8.88 -4.35
CA TRP A 22 11.26 7.42 -4.24
C TRP A 22 12.65 6.78 -4.24
N VAL A 23 12.91 5.93 -3.25
CA VAL A 23 14.16 5.16 -3.11
C VAL A 23 13.80 3.73 -2.74
N LEU A 24 13.97 2.80 -3.68
CA LEU A 24 13.63 1.38 -3.46
C LEU A 24 14.47 0.75 -2.34
N GLU A 25 15.73 1.19 -2.18
CA GLU A 25 16.63 0.71 -1.14
C GLU A 25 16.29 1.24 0.26
N ASP A 26 15.39 2.22 0.38
CA ASP A 26 14.86 2.68 1.66
C ASP A 26 13.75 1.74 2.13
N GLU A 27 14.10 0.82 3.02
CA GLU A 27 13.16 -0.16 3.56
C GLU A 27 11.93 0.49 4.23
N LEU A 28 12.11 1.61 4.93
CA LEU A 28 11.00 2.29 5.59
C LEU A 28 10.03 2.85 4.53
N MET A 29 10.56 3.41 3.44
CA MET A 29 9.73 3.91 2.34
C MET A 29 8.95 2.79 1.66
N VAL A 30 9.58 1.63 1.44
CA VAL A 30 8.92 0.42 0.91
C VAL A 30 7.81 -0.04 1.85
N GLN A 31 8.04 -0.05 3.16
CA GLN A 31 7.00 -0.40 4.14
C GLN A 31 5.83 0.58 4.09
N VAL A 32 6.11 1.89 4.14
CA VAL A 32 5.07 2.93 4.09
C VAL A 32 4.23 2.79 2.83
N MET A 33 4.88 2.67 1.67
CA MET A 33 4.20 2.40 0.40
C MET A 33 3.38 1.11 0.45
N GLY A 34 3.94 0.01 0.96
CA GLY A 34 3.29 -1.30 0.98
C GLY A 34 2.04 -1.34 1.85
N PHE A 35 2.09 -0.79 3.07
CA PHE A 35 0.91 -0.71 3.94
C PHE A 35 -0.18 0.18 3.34
N THR A 36 0.18 1.34 2.77
CA THR A 36 -0.79 2.24 2.14
C THR A 36 -1.37 1.66 0.85
N LEU A 37 -0.55 1.08 -0.04
CA LEU A 37 -1.00 0.35 -1.22
C LEU A 37 -1.98 -0.76 -0.83
N TYR A 38 -1.66 -1.53 0.21
CA TYR A 38 -2.51 -2.60 0.68
C TYR A 38 -3.91 -2.10 1.07
N GLY A 39 -4.01 -1.01 1.82
CA GLY A 39 -5.31 -0.45 2.21
C GLY A 39 -6.15 -0.01 1.03
N TYR A 40 -5.52 0.66 0.05
CA TYR A 40 -6.18 1.10 -1.17
C TYR A 40 -6.65 -0.11 -2.01
N ALA A 41 -5.75 -1.06 -2.24
CA ALA A 41 -6.02 -2.29 -2.98
C ALA A 41 -7.08 -3.16 -2.31
N PHE A 42 -7.10 -3.23 -0.98
CA PHE A 42 -8.08 -4.00 -0.23
C PHE A 42 -9.49 -3.46 -0.41
N GLY A 43 -9.67 -2.15 -0.26
CA GLY A 43 -10.99 -1.54 -0.45
C GLY A 43 -11.48 -1.69 -1.89
N LEU A 44 -10.62 -1.44 -2.88
CA LEU A 44 -10.95 -1.66 -4.29
C LEU A 44 -11.26 -3.13 -4.60
N GLY A 45 -10.41 -4.04 -4.14
CA GLY A 45 -10.54 -5.48 -4.36
C GLY A 45 -11.84 -6.02 -3.80
N ARG A 46 -12.18 -5.67 -2.56
CA ARG A 46 -13.40 -6.15 -1.88
C ARG A 46 -14.68 -5.50 -2.40
N ILE A 47 -14.67 -4.19 -2.63
CA ILE A 47 -15.90 -3.43 -2.91
C ILE A 47 -16.16 -3.33 -4.41
N VAL A 48 -15.10 -3.13 -5.21
CA VAL A 48 -15.23 -2.89 -6.65
C VAL A 48 -15.02 -4.19 -7.42
N CYS A 49 -13.93 -4.91 -7.17
CA CYS A 49 -13.56 -6.11 -7.95
C CYS A 49 -14.17 -7.42 -7.42
N LEU A 50 -14.79 -7.40 -6.23
CA LEU A 50 -15.39 -8.56 -5.55
C LEU A 50 -14.42 -9.75 -5.40
N MET A 51 -13.15 -9.45 -5.10
CA MET A 51 -12.08 -10.43 -4.94
C MET A 51 -12.03 -10.99 -3.52
N ASP A 52 -11.50 -12.20 -3.40
CA ASP A 52 -11.13 -12.80 -2.12
C ASP A 52 -9.85 -12.17 -1.57
N VAL A 53 -9.62 -12.29 -0.25
CA VAL A 53 -8.48 -11.65 0.42
C VAL A 53 -7.17 -12.21 -0.11
N GLU A 54 -7.12 -13.51 -0.35
CA GLU A 54 -5.94 -14.21 -0.86
C GLU A 54 -5.49 -13.65 -2.21
N ASP A 55 -6.45 -13.35 -3.10
CA ASP A 55 -6.15 -12.77 -4.42
C ASP A 55 -5.67 -11.32 -4.31
N ILE A 56 -6.25 -10.53 -3.38
CA ILE A 56 -5.79 -9.16 -3.09
C ILE A 56 -4.36 -9.19 -2.55
N ASN A 57 -4.08 -10.05 -1.57
CA ASN A 57 -2.75 -10.19 -0.98
C ASN A 57 -1.72 -10.59 -2.04
N ALA A 58 -2.07 -11.55 -2.90
CA ALA A 58 -1.21 -11.98 -4.00
C ALA A 58 -0.97 -10.85 -5.02
N SER A 59 -2.00 -10.07 -5.34
CA SER A 59 -1.88 -8.91 -6.23
C SER A 59 -0.92 -7.85 -5.67
N VAL A 60 -1.10 -7.46 -4.41
CA VAL A 60 -0.24 -6.45 -3.75
C VAL A 60 1.20 -6.96 -3.65
N ALA A 61 1.40 -8.20 -3.21
CA ALA A 61 2.73 -8.80 -3.14
C ALA A 61 3.39 -8.88 -4.53
N GLY A 62 2.61 -9.19 -5.57
CA GLY A 62 3.07 -9.21 -6.96
C GLY A 62 3.51 -7.84 -7.46
N GLN A 63 2.74 -6.78 -7.17
CA GLN A 63 3.10 -5.41 -7.53
C GLN A 63 4.39 -4.97 -6.82
N LEU A 64 4.51 -5.21 -5.51
CA LEU A 64 5.73 -4.91 -4.76
C LEU A 64 6.94 -5.69 -5.31
N ALA A 65 6.77 -6.98 -5.61
CA ALA A 65 7.85 -7.78 -6.18
C ALA A 65 8.27 -7.28 -7.58
N ALA A 66 7.34 -6.79 -8.39
CA ALA A 66 7.63 -6.21 -9.70
C ALA A 66 8.46 -4.92 -9.61
N LEU A 67 8.41 -4.20 -8.47
CA LEU A 67 9.28 -3.06 -8.19
C LEU A 67 10.71 -3.45 -7.80
N GLY A 68 10.98 -4.74 -7.60
CA GLY A 68 12.28 -5.25 -7.17
C GLY A 68 12.36 -5.60 -5.68
N VAL A 69 11.25 -5.52 -4.94
CA VAL A 69 11.16 -6.02 -3.56
C VAL A 69 11.30 -7.54 -3.56
N GLY A 70 12.07 -8.09 -2.62
CA GLY A 70 12.23 -9.54 -2.49
C GLY A 70 10.86 -10.25 -2.36
N PRO A 71 10.56 -11.30 -3.15
CA PRO A 71 9.22 -11.89 -3.18
C PRO A 71 8.69 -12.36 -1.82
N GLN A 72 9.55 -12.96 -1.00
CA GLN A 72 9.18 -13.38 0.36
C GLN A 72 8.87 -12.19 1.27
N TYR A 73 9.61 -11.09 1.12
CA TYR A 73 9.37 -9.87 1.88
C TYR A 73 8.07 -9.20 1.44
N ALA A 74 7.82 -9.09 0.14
CA ALA A 74 6.59 -8.55 -0.42
C ALA A 74 5.36 -9.32 0.08
N GLN A 75 5.44 -10.65 0.11
CA GLN A 75 4.39 -11.50 0.66
C GLN A 75 4.17 -11.24 2.17
N GLY A 76 5.26 -11.25 2.96
CA GLY A 76 5.17 -10.98 4.40
C GLY A 76 4.62 -9.58 4.71
N LEU A 77 4.93 -8.59 3.89
CA LEU A 77 4.40 -7.23 4.03
C LEU A 77 2.90 -7.16 3.78
N ALA A 78 2.39 -7.82 2.73
CA ALA A 78 0.96 -7.90 2.47
C ALA A 78 0.20 -8.64 3.59
N GLU A 79 0.78 -9.75 4.09
CA GLU A 79 0.23 -10.48 5.23
C GLU A 79 0.20 -9.62 6.50
N ALA A 80 1.27 -8.89 6.80
CA ALA A 80 1.33 -7.98 7.94
C ALA A 80 0.29 -6.85 7.83
N ALA A 81 0.14 -6.26 6.64
CA ALA A 81 -0.85 -5.22 6.38
C ALA A 81 -2.29 -5.73 6.58
N PHE A 82 -2.60 -6.95 6.14
CA PHE A 82 -3.88 -7.59 6.41
C PHE A 82 -4.16 -7.76 7.91
N GLN A 83 -3.17 -8.23 8.68
CA GLN A 83 -3.32 -8.41 10.12
C GLN A 83 -3.52 -7.08 10.84
N CYS A 84 -2.78 -6.04 10.47
CA CYS A 84 -2.98 -4.69 11.00
C CYS A 84 -4.39 -4.17 10.70
N PHE A 85 -4.89 -4.40 9.49
CA PHE A 85 -6.20 -3.89 9.07
C PHE A 85 -7.38 -4.59 9.74
N THR A 86 -7.28 -5.90 9.95
CA THR A 86 -8.37 -6.71 10.52
C THR A 86 -8.43 -6.69 12.04
N ASN A 87 -7.36 -6.25 12.69
CA ASN A 87 -7.32 -6.08 14.14
C ASN A 87 -7.79 -4.67 14.54
N GLU A 88 -9.08 -4.52 14.88
CA GLU A 88 -9.65 -3.23 15.30
C GLU A 88 -8.97 -2.60 16.53
N ALA A 89 -8.30 -3.40 17.37
CA ALA A 89 -7.56 -2.91 18.52
C ALA A 89 -6.15 -2.38 18.15
N ASP A 90 -5.70 -2.59 16.91
CA ASP A 90 -4.39 -2.13 16.44
C ASP A 90 -4.42 -0.62 16.16
N GLN A 91 -3.72 0.13 17.01
CA GLN A 91 -3.53 1.58 16.89
C GLN A 91 -2.11 1.93 16.43
N SER A 92 -1.35 0.96 15.93
CA SER A 92 0.01 1.16 15.42
C SER A 92 0.03 2.10 14.22
N VAL A 93 1.21 2.69 13.95
CA VAL A 93 1.40 3.51 12.76
C VAL A 93 1.13 2.70 11.49
N TYR A 94 1.46 1.40 11.47
CA TYR A 94 1.19 0.54 10.32
C TYR A 94 -0.31 0.39 10.04
N SER A 95 -1.14 0.21 11.07
CA SER A 95 -2.62 0.24 10.94
C SER A 95 -3.11 1.58 10.36
N GLN A 96 -2.53 2.70 10.81
CA GLN A 96 -2.86 4.03 10.28
C GLN A 96 -2.49 4.17 8.80
N LEU A 97 -1.33 3.67 8.36
CA LEU A 97 -0.91 3.68 6.96
C LEU A 97 -1.86 2.92 6.05
N VAL A 98 -2.35 1.75 6.50
CA VAL A 98 -3.39 1.00 5.78
C VAL A 98 -4.68 1.81 5.71
N ASN A 99 -5.11 2.40 6.81
CA ASN A 99 -6.34 3.21 6.84
C ASN A 99 -6.27 4.44 5.93
N ILE A 100 -5.10 5.07 5.79
CA ILE A 100 -4.88 6.15 4.82
C ILE A 100 -5.18 5.64 3.42
N GLY A 101 -4.54 4.56 2.97
CA GLY A 101 -4.79 3.99 1.65
C GLY A 101 -6.26 3.61 1.43
N HIS A 102 -6.87 2.97 2.42
CA HIS A 102 -8.27 2.58 2.37
C HIS A 102 -9.23 3.77 2.27
N SER A 103 -8.89 4.94 2.84
CA SER A 103 -9.72 6.14 2.75
C SER A 103 -9.82 6.73 1.33
N HIS A 104 -8.88 6.38 0.44
CA HIS A 104 -8.80 6.90 -0.93
C HIS A 104 -9.52 6.01 -1.98
N ILE A 105 -10.26 4.98 -1.58
CA ILE A 105 -10.89 4.02 -2.51
C ILE A 105 -11.86 4.66 -3.51
N THR A 106 -12.47 5.79 -3.15
CA THR A 106 -13.39 6.56 -3.99
C THR A 106 -12.78 7.85 -4.54
N SER A 107 -11.50 8.10 -4.27
CA SER A 107 -10.82 9.31 -4.75
C SER A 107 -10.59 9.22 -6.25
N GLU A 108 -10.95 10.28 -6.97
CA GLU A 108 -10.61 10.45 -8.38
C GLU A 108 -9.17 11.00 -8.55
N ASP A 109 -8.65 11.66 -7.51
CA ASP A 109 -7.30 12.20 -7.43
C ASP A 109 -6.57 11.54 -6.25
N LEU A 110 -5.44 10.90 -6.54
CA LEU A 110 -4.60 10.21 -5.56
C LEU A 110 -3.38 11.04 -5.14
N SER A 111 -3.26 12.29 -5.57
CA SER A 111 -2.11 13.15 -5.26
C SER A 111 -1.85 13.28 -3.76
N GLU A 112 -2.91 13.40 -2.95
CA GLU A 112 -2.80 13.45 -1.48
C GLU A 112 -2.31 12.11 -0.90
N CYS A 113 -2.79 10.98 -1.44
CA CYS A 113 -2.37 9.66 -1.01
C CYS A 113 -0.88 9.42 -1.35
N VAL A 114 -0.45 9.80 -2.55
CA VAL A 114 0.94 9.73 -3.01
C VAL A 114 1.84 10.59 -2.13
N GLU A 115 1.46 11.84 -1.87
CA GLU A 115 2.22 12.73 -1.00
C GLU A 115 2.34 12.20 0.43
N SER A 116 1.29 11.55 0.94
CA SER A 116 1.29 10.95 2.27
C SER A 116 2.38 9.87 2.43
N ILE A 117 2.77 9.17 1.36
CA ILE A 117 3.86 8.19 1.42
C ILE A 117 5.15 8.87 1.85
N PHE A 118 5.51 9.97 1.20
CA PHE A 118 6.75 10.68 1.48
C PHE A 118 6.71 11.36 2.84
N GLN A 119 5.60 12.03 3.17
CA GLN A 119 5.45 12.71 4.46
C GLN A 119 5.49 11.75 5.64
N ASN A 120 4.82 10.59 5.53
CA ASN A 120 4.84 9.59 6.60
C ASN A 120 6.19 8.90 6.69
N THR A 121 6.90 8.70 5.57
CA THR A 121 8.27 8.16 5.59
C THR A 121 9.20 9.08 6.37
N GLU A 122 9.21 10.38 6.08
CA GLU A 122 10.03 11.35 6.82
C GLU A 122 9.63 11.43 8.30
N THR A 123 8.32 11.52 8.57
CA THR A 123 7.81 11.61 9.95
C THR A 123 8.21 10.39 10.78
N LEU A 124 8.11 9.19 10.22
CA LEU A 124 8.52 7.96 10.90
C LEU A 124 10.03 7.89 11.08
N ARG A 125 10.80 8.36 10.09
CA ARG A 125 12.26 8.40 10.17
C ARG A 125 12.73 9.28 11.32
N GLU A 126 12.09 10.44 11.53
CA GLU A 126 12.40 11.35 12.64
C GLU A 126 12.05 10.76 14.02
N GLN A 127 11.07 9.86 14.11
CA GLN A 127 10.67 9.22 15.37
C GLN A 127 11.59 8.07 15.80
N VAL A 128 12.38 7.53 14.88
CA VAL A 128 13.30 6.41 15.13
C VAL A 128 14.73 6.89 15.44
N GLN A 129 15.03 8.18 15.20
CA GLN A 129 16.30 8.83 15.54
C GLN A 129 16.31 9.39 16.98
#